data_AF-A0A1S8N5Y1-F1
#
_entry.id   AF-A0A1S8N5Y1-F1
#
_cell.length_a   1.000
_cell.length_b   1.000
_cell.length_c   1.000
_cell.angle_alpha   90.00
_cell.angle_beta   90.00
_cell.angle_gamma   90.00
#
_symmetry.space_group_name_H-M   'P 1'
#
loop_
_entity.id
_entity.type
_entity.pdbx_description
1 polymer ?
#
loop_
_entity_poly.entity_id
_entity_poly.type
_entity_poly.pdbx_seq_one_letter_code
_entity_poly.pdbx_strand_id
1 'polypeptide(L)'
;MDFNIGNLVSGVIGAVAQAANAVVNALSPVAEGGGIFGGIAAAVIGAATLVANVCEDGGIDEDEIDELLAEIYKVFVGAFMAMFGNEGSNSENYGDGDNIVISGDYTSQGGHYIKRSFIEPAIKRINDLKNQGKKDITWIVANSGYDSEDKKKLIDYASANDIKIMFIDDKEQLADYINKGKDENGTTIENRDENKISTVTVFSHGSYLEYGSQFKLALGYKDEEKPDLNISTEDLYDMNIDKNSFSSESTTWFESCNTGTITEKSVDGESFAQKWADETGSKTIALADGRTDYKDINTHENKIDHTIWKVEDSVRRNILGEEYTLDGCENYPVKSVEDGSENAKWKVYEEDSQPEDIDQSKIKEELGE
;
A
#
# COMPACT_ATOMS: atom_id res chain seq x y z
N MET A 1 45.33 -14.62 -6.59
CA MET A 1 44.39 -13.84 -7.43
C MET A 1 43.94 -12.72 -6.53
N ASP A 2 44.59 -11.57 -6.64
CA ASP A 2 44.33 -10.45 -5.76
C ASP A 2 43.10 -9.70 -6.28
N PHE A 3 42.04 -9.71 -5.49
CA PHE A 3 40.80 -9.01 -5.78
C PHE A 3 41.05 -7.51 -5.50
N ASN A 4 41.21 -6.71 -6.56
CA ASN A 4 41.55 -5.31 -6.43
C ASN A 4 40.29 -4.46 -6.21
N ILE A 5 39.92 -4.30 -4.93
CA ILE A 5 38.80 -3.47 -4.45
C ILE A 5 38.90 -2.03 -4.97
N GLY A 6 40.12 -1.52 -5.19
CA GLY A 6 40.35 -0.16 -5.69
C GLY A 6 39.73 0.12 -7.07
N ASN A 7 39.63 -0.88 -7.94
CA ASN A 7 39.02 -0.72 -9.27
C ASN A 7 37.48 -0.75 -9.21
N LEU A 8 36.90 -1.39 -8.20
CA LEU A 8 35.45 -1.43 -7.97
C LEU A 8 34.99 -0.09 -7.39
N VAL A 9 35.71 0.42 -6.40
CA VAL A 9 35.45 1.71 -5.75
C VAL A 9 35.62 2.87 -6.73
N SER A 10 36.66 2.88 -7.58
CA SER A 10 36.80 3.91 -8.63
C SER A 10 35.68 3.87 -9.67
N GLY A 11 35.13 2.68 -9.94
CA GLY A 11 34.01 2.48 -10.87
C GLY A 11 32.70 3.02 -10.32
N VAL A 12 32.43 2.80 -9.03
CA VAL A 12 31.24 3.32 -8.33
C VAL A 12 31.32 4.84 -8.18
N ILE A 13 32.49 5.38 -7.79
CA ILE A 13 32.71 6.83 -7.70
C ILE A 13 32.54 7.51 -9.07
N GLY A 14 33.08 6.90 -10.13
CA GLY A 14 32.91 7.39 -11.49
C GLY A 14 31.44 7.39 -11.95
N ALA A 15 30.67 6.37 -11.56
CA ALA A 15 29.24 6.27 -11.86
C ALA A 15 28.40 7.29 -11.09
N VAL A 16 28.71 7.52 -9.81
CA VAL A 16 28.04 8.54 -8.97
C VAL A 16 28.35 9.95 -9.45
N ALA A 17 29.59 10.25 -9.81
CA ALA A 17 29.98 11.54 -10.39
C ALA A 17 29.34 11.78 -11.78
N GLN A 18 29.15 10.73 -12.58
CA GLN A 18 28.42 10.82 -13.84
C GLN A 18 26.92 11.02 -13.62
N ALA A 19 26.32 10.32 -12.65
CA ALA A 19 24.92 10.50 -12.29
C ALA A 19 24.65 11.91 -11.76
N ALA A 20 25.50 12.42 -10.87
CA ALA A 20 25.41 13.78 -10.35
C ALA A 20 25.56 14.82 -11.47
N ASN A 21 26.52 14.68 -12.38
CA ASN A 21 26.66 15.56 -13.54
C ASN A 21 25.48 15.46 -14.51
N ALA A 22 24.88 14.28 -14.69
CA ALA A 22 23.71 14.09 -15.53
C ALA A 22 22.47 14.79 -14.92
N VAL A 23 22.28 14.69 -13.60
CA VAL A 23 21.21 15.37 -12.86
C VAL A 23 21.40 16.89 -12.90
N VAL A 24 22.63 17.39 -12.69
CA VAL A 24 22.95 18.82 -12.78
C VAL A 24 22.69 19.36 -14.19
N ASN A 25 23.10 18.64 -15.24
CA ASN A 25 22.85 19.07 -16.62
C ASN A 25 21.37 18.98 -17.02
N ALA A 26 20.60 18.05 -16.44
CA ALA A 26 19.16 17.93 -16.66
C ALA A 26 18.37 19.05 -15.95
N LEU A 27 18.87 19.56 -14.83
CA LEU A 27 18.22 20.59 -14.02
C LEU A 27 18.70 22.02 -14.34
N SER A 28 19.85 22.18 -14.99
CA SER A 28 20.42 23.47 -15.41
C SER A 28 19.46 24.34 -16.25
N PRO A 29 18.65 23.81 -17.19
CA PRO A 29 17.67 24.61 -17.95
C PRO A 29 16.50 25.13 -17.09
N VAL A 30 16.27 24.55 -15.90
CA VAL A 30 15.17 24.91 -14.99
C VAL A 30 15.59 26.01 -14.01
N ALA A 31 16.90 26.18 -13.77
CA ALA A 31 17.46 27.20 -12.89
C ALA A 31 17.36 28.63 -13.47
N GLU A 32 17.32 28.79 -14.79
CA GLU A 32 17.18 30.10 -15.46
C GLU A 32 15.74 30.66 -15.38
N GLY A 33 14.77 29.84 -14.96
CA GLY A 33 13.34 30.18 -14.94
C GLY A 33 12.83 30.97 -13.73
N GLY A 34 13.66 31.29 -12.74
CA GLY A 34 13.30 32.19 -11.64
C GLY A 34 12.00 31.82 -10.92
N GLY A 35 11.92 30.59 -10.40
CA GLY A 35 10.82 30.11 -9.57
C GLY A 35 11.33 29.23 -8.43
N ILE A 36 10.41 28.59 -7.70
CA ILE A 36 10.64 27.77 -6.48
C ILE A 36 11.77 26.72 -6.67
N PHE A 37 12.03 26.29 -7.91
CA PHE A 37 13.12 25.38 -8.30
C PHE A 37 14.54 25.98 -8.27
N GLY A 38 14.69 27.32 -8.26
CA GLY A 38 16.00 27.99 -8.17
C GLY A 38 16.69 27.80 -6.82
N GLY A 39 15.92 27.61 -5.73
CA GLY A 39 16.47 27.28 -4.42
C GLY A 39 17.00 25.85 -4.32
N ILE A 40 16.36 24.92 -5.03
CA ILE A 40 16.77 23.51 -5.10
C ILE A 40 18.07 23.37 -5.89
N ALA A 41 18.19 24.08 -7.02
CA ALA A 41 19.42 24.13 -7.79
C ALA A 41 20.59 24.68 -6.97
N ALA A 42 20.38 25.74 -6.17
CA ALA A 42 21.41 26.29 -5.30
C ALA A 42 21.82 25.33 -4.17
N ALA A 43 20.88 24.57 -3.60
CA ALA A 43 21.16 23.55 -2.58
C ALA A 43 21.94 22.35 -3.15
N VAL A 44 21.58 21.89 -4.35
CA VAL A 44 22.28 20.82 -5.07
C VAL A 44 23.68 21.28 -5.50
N ILE A 45 23.85 22.53 -5.93
CA ILE A 45 25.16 23.13 -6.22
C ILE A 45 26.01 23.22 -4.94
N GLY A 46 25.41 23.62 -3.81
CA GLY A 46 26.08 23.66 -2.51
C GLY A 46 26.58 22.28 -2.06
N ALA A 47 25.74 21.25 -2.21
CA ALA A 47 26.09 19.86 -1.90
C ALA A 47 27.17 19.30 -2.84
N ALA A 48 27.11 19.61 -4.14
CA ALA A 48 28.15 19.23 -5.11
C ALA A 48 29.51 19.89 -4.81
N THR A 49 29.50 21.10 -4.25
CA THR A 49 30.73 21.80 -3.85
C THR A 49 31.33 21.21 -2.56
N LEU A 50 30.51 20.72 -1.64
CA LEU A 50 30.94 19.94 -0.47
C LEU A 50 31.57 18.60 -0.89
N VAL A 51 30.96 17.89 -1.84
CA VAL A 51 31.52 16.65 -2.44
C VAL A 51 32.88 16.91 -3.11
N ALA A 52 33.08 18.08 -3.73
CA ALA A 52 34.36 18.44 -4.34
C ALA A 52 35.47 18.75 -3.31
N ASN A 53 35.12 19.31 -2.14
CA ASN A 53 36.07 19.64 -1.07
C ASN A 53 36.49 18.41 -0.24
N VAL A 54 35.63 17.40 -0.12
CA VAL A 54 35.97 16.11 0.52
C VAL A 54 36.93 15.27 -0.36
N CYS A 55 37.08 15.61 -1.65
CA CYS A 55 37.95 14.89 -2.59
C CYS A 55 39.42 15.37 -2.64
N GLU A 56 39.86 16.32 -1.80
CA GLU A 56 41.16 16.99 -1.98
C GLU A 56 42.38 16.19 -1.45
N ASP A 57 42.20 15.18 -0.59
CA ASP A 57 43.30 14.36 -0.04
C ASP A 57 43.29 12.88 -0.46
N GLY A 58 42.27 12.43 -1.19
CA GLY A 58 42.32 11.21 -2.00
C GLY A 58 42.19 9.88 -1.22
N GLY A 59 41.60 9.88 -0.03
CA GLY A 59 41.16 8.68 0.66
C GLY A 59 39.86 8.94 1.40
N ILE A 60 38.88 8.05 1.27
CA ILE A 60 37.64 8.08 2.06
C ILE A 60 37.66 6.82 2.92
N ASP A 61 37.48 6.95 4.24
CA ASP A 61 37.22 5.81 5.12
C ASP A 61 35.71 5.49 5.21
N GLU A 62 35.35 4.28 5.64
CA GLU A 62 33.94 3.83 5.64
C GLU A 62 33.04 4.71 6.52
N ASP A 63 33.61 5.38 7.53
CA ASP A 63 32.87 6.26 8.44
C ASP A 63 32.54 7.62 7.79
N GLU A 64 33.39 8.14 6.89
CA GLU A 64 33.16 9.37 6.12
C GLU A 64 32.08 9.21 5.03
N ILE A 65 31.88 7.99 4.50
CA ILE A 65 30.80 7.70 3.52
C ILE A 65 29.42 7.83 4.16
N ASP A 66 29.27 7.34 5.39
CA ASP A 66 28.01 7.39 6.12
C ASP A 66 27.68 8.84 6.55
N GLU A 67 28.69 9.63 6.91
CA GLU A 67 28.53 11.07 7.18
C GLU A 67 28.11 11.83 5.91
N LEU A 68 28.70 11.52 4.75
CA LEU A 68 28.36 12.12 3.46
C LEU A 68 26.91 11.79 3.04
N LEU A 69 26.50 10.54 3.18
CA LEU A 69 25.12 10.12 2.89
C LEU A 69 24.12 10.76 3.85
N ALA A 70 24.48 10.91 5.13
CA ALA A 70 23.65 11.59 6.12
C ALA A 70 23.51 13.10 5.84
N GLU A 71 24.55 13.78 5.36
CA GLU A 71 24.47 15.18 4.97
C GLU A 71 23.64 15.39 3.70
N ILE A 72 23.78 14.52 2.71
CA ILE A 72 22.92 14.51 1.51
C ILE A 72 21.45 14.32 1.93
N TYR A 73 21.17 13.35 2.80
CA TYR A 73 19.82 13.07 3.27
C TYR A 73 19.22 14.25 4.05
N LYS A 74 20.00 14.95 4.89
CA LYS A 74 19.56 16.16 5.61
C LYS A 74 19.23 17.31 4.66
N VAL A 75 19.99 17.49 3.58
CA VAL A 75 19.71 18.52 2.56
C VAL A 75 18.42 18.21 1.81
N PHE A 76 18.18 16.95 1.45
CA PHE A 76 16.94 16.53 0.81
C PHE A 76 15.72 16.66 1.74
N VAL A 77 15.83 16.23 3.00
CA VAL A 77 14.76 16.35 3.99
C VAL A 77 14.49 17.82 4.39
N GLY A 78 15.54 18.64 4.50
CA GLY A 78 15.41 20.08 4.77
C GLY A 78 14.77 20.86 3.62
N ALA A 79 15.10 20.51 2.37
CA ALA A 79 14.46 21.07 1.18
C ALA A 79 12.98 20.64 1.06
N PHE A 80 12.66 19.41 1.49
CA PHE A 80 11.28 18.89 1.53
C PHE A 80 10.43 19.60 2.61
N MET A 81 10.94 19.77 3.83
CA MET A 81 10.22 20.48 4.90
C MET A 81 10.02 21.98 4.60
N ALA A 82 10.92 22.60 3.85
CA ALA A 82 10.75 23.99 3.40
C ALA A 82 9.69 24.13 2.29
N MET A 83 9.38 23.06 1.55
CA MET A 83 8.39 23.05 0.46
C MET A 83 6.96 22.81 0.96
N PHE A 84 6.79 22.16 2.11
CA PHE A 84 5.49 21.79 2.69
C PHE A 84 5.21 22.39 4.08
N GLY A 85 6.09 23.28 4.56
CA GLY A 85 5.86 24.05 5.76
C GLY A 85 4.83 25.14 5.53
N ASN A 86 3.65 24.97 6.15
CA ASN A 86 2.63 25.98 6.45
C ASN A 86 1.56 26.22 5.38
N GLU A 87 0.39 25.60 5.57
CA GLU A 87 -0.87 26.35 5.74
C GLU A 87 -1.91 25.46 6.42
N GLY A 88 -2.05 25.65 7.75
CA GLY A 88 -3.23 25.20 8.46
C GLY A 88 -4.45 25.98 7.95
N SER A 89 -5.40 25.27 7.35
CA SER A 89 -6.74 25.81 7.12
C SER A 89 -7.77 24.88 7.73
N ASN A 90 -8.36 25.39 8.81
CA ASN A 90 -9.55 24.89 9.44
C ASN A 90 -10.70 24.97 8.41
N SER A 91 -11.15 23.83 7.87
CA SER A 91 -12.45 23.74 7.21
C SER A 91 -13.20 22.54 7.76
N GLU A 92 -14.25 22.86 8.53
CA GLU A 92 -15.32 21.94 8.87
C GLU A 92 -15.94 21.46 7.55
N ASN A 93 -15.63 20.22 7.17
CA ASN A 93 -16.33 19.51 6.11
C ASN A 93 -16.84 18.20 6.71
N TYR A 94 -18.02 18.27 7.32
CA TYR A 94 -18.87 17.09 7.48
C TYR A 94 -19.16 16.56 6.06
N GLY A 95 -18.51 15.48 5.62
CA GLY A 95 -18.75 15.02 4.25
C GLY A 95 -18.14 13.70 3.74
N ASP A 96 -17.05 13.14 4.28
CA ASP A 96 -16.36 12.03 3.58
C ASP A 96 -16.15 10.73 4.36
N GLY A 97 -16.58 10.67 5.63
CA GLY A 97 -16.50 9.45 6.46
C GLY A 97 -15.09 8.87 6.63
N ASP A 98 -14.99 7.77 7.37
CA ASP A 98 -13.76 7.01 7.55
C ASP A 98 -13.49 6.17 6.29
N ASN A 99 -12.28 6.28 5.76
CA ASN A 99 -11.83 5.60 4.55
C ASN A 99 -10.80 4.53 4.91
N ILE A 100 -11.22 3.27 4.93
CA ILE A 100 -10.43 2.16 5.46
C ILE A 100 -9.70 1.44 4.31
N VAL A 101 -8.39 1.26 4.48
CA VAL A 101 -7.57 0.41 3.63
C VAL A 101 -7.01 -0.72 4.49
N ILE A 102 -7.16 -1.98 4.06
CA ILE A 102 -6.72 -3.16 4.79
C ILE A 102 -5.66 -3.91 3.99
N SER A 103 -4.51 -4.15 4.61
CA SER A 103 -3.43 -4.99 4.06
C SER A 103 -3.31 -6.28 4.85
N GLY A 104 -3.48 -7.42 4.17
CA GLY A 104 -3.21 -8.74 4.73
C GLY A 104 -1.72 -9.03 4.86
N ASP A 105 -1.44 -10.18 5.45
CA ASP A 105 -0.14 -10.80 5.57
C ASP A 105 0.36 -11.29 4.21
N TYR A 106 1.66 -11.12 3.97
CA TYR A 106 2.33 -11.79 2.88
C TYR A 106 2.82 -13.15 3.36
N THR A 107 2.41 -14.23 2.70
CA THR A 107 3.08 -15.52 2.87
C THR A 107 3.79 -15.93 1.60
N SER A 108 5.11 -16.04 1.73
CA SER A 108 5.99 -16.57 0.71
C SER A 108 5.77 -18.08 0.57
N GLN A 109 4.92 -18.49 -0.38
CA GLN A 109 5.06 -19.84 -0.95
C GLN A 109 6.13 -19.82 -2.03
N GLY A 110 7.29 -20.42 -1.74
CA GLY A 110 8.35 -20.67 -2.72
C GLY A 110 9.02 -19.42 -3.31
N GLY A 111 8.92 -18.26 -2.64
CA GLY A 111 9.55 -17.01 -3.11
C GLY A 111 8.81 -16.27 -4.22
N HIS A 112 7.56 -16.64 -4.53
CA HIS A 112 6.77 -16.01 -5.60
C HIS A 112 5.91 -14.83 -5.14
N TYR A 113 5.55 -14.75 -3.86
CA TYR A 113 4.87 -13.60 -3.26
C TYR A 113 5.87 -12.80 -2.42
N ILE A 114 5.93 -11.51 -2.70
CA ILE A 114 6.88 -10.56 -2.11
C ILE A 114 6.08 -9.64 -1.20
N LYS A 115 6.63 -9.23 -0.05
CA LYS A 115 5.99 -8.34 0.94
C LYS A 115 5.16 -7.19 0.32
N ARG A 116 5.64 -6.66 -0.82
CA ARG A 116 4.96 -5.62 -1.59
C ARG A 116 3.53 -5.90 -2.05
N SER A 117 3.13 -7.17 -2.20
CA SER A 117 1.85 -7.52 -2.83
C SER A 117 0.65 -6.84 -2.18
N PHE A 118 0.61 -6.70 -0.85
CA PHE A 118 -0.54 -6.05 -0.19
C PHE A 118 -0.24 -4.64 0.34
N ILE A 119 1.04 -4.31 0.52
CA ILE A 119 1.47 -2.99 1.00
C ILE A 119 1.47 -1.95 -0.12
N GLU A 120 2.08 -2.23 -1.28
CA GLU A 120 2.18 -1.23 -2.34
C GLU A 120 0.81 -0.87 -2.96
N PRO A 121 -0.12 -1.82 -3.18
CA PRO A 121 -1.49 -1.48 -3.59
C PRO A 121 -2.29 -0.73 -2.52
N ALA A 122 -2.06 -1.01 -1.23
CA ALA A 122 -2.68 -0.23 -0.16
C ALA A 122 -2.18 1.21 -0.15
N ILE A 123 -0.88 1.42 -0.31
CA ILE A 123 -0.29 2.76 -0.45
C ILE A 123 -0.83 3.47 -1.69
N LYS A 124 -0.94 2.76 -2.82
CA LYS A 124 -1.60 3.29 -4.02
C LYS A 124 -3.03 3.74 -3.71
N ARG A 125 -3.81 2.91 -3.01
CA ARG A 125 -5.20 3.23 -2.65
C ARG A 125 -5.30 4.45 -1.76
N ILE A 126 -4.44 4.53 -0.75
CA ILE A 126 -4.31 5.68 0.14
C ILE A 126 -4.03 6.95 -0.70
N ASN A 127 -3.07 6.89 -1.63
CA ASN A 127 -2.72 8.03 -2.47
C ASN A 127 -3.87 8.43 -3.41
N ASP A 128 -4.57 7.47 -4.00
CA ASP A 128 -5.75 7.73 -4.83
C ASP A 128 -6.87 8.40 -4.03
N LEU A 129 -7.16 7.93 -2.82
CA LEU A 129 -8.14 8.54 -1.90
C LEU A 129 -7.74 9.99 -1.57
N LYS A 130 -6.48 10.25 -1.23
CA LYS A 130 -5.97 11.60 -0.99
C LYS A 130 -6.10 12.50 -2.22
N ASN A 131 -5.80 11.98 -3.40
CA ASN A 131 -5.92 12.71 -4.67
C ASN A 131 -7.39 13.04 -5.02
N GLN A 132 -8.34 12.22 -4.56
CA GLN A 132 -9.78 12.49 -4.64
C GLN A 132 -10.25 13.52 -3.59
N GLY A 133 -9.37 13.98 -2.70
CA GLY A 133 -9.69 14.93 -1.64
C GLY A 133 -10.26 14.29 -0.38
N LYS A 134 -10.28 12.95 -0.29
CA LYS A 134 -10.74 12.23 0.89
C LYS A 134 -9.83 12.51 2.08
N LYS A 135 -10.45 12.65 3.25
CA LYS A 135 -9.80 12.81 4.56
C LYS A 135 -10.10 11.58 5.41
N ASP A 136 -9.57 11.56 6.63
CA ASP A 136 -9.84 10.49 7.61
C ASP A 136 -9.60 9.09 7.05
N ILE A 137 -8.35 8.85 6.63
CA ILE A 137 -7.91 7.56 6.11
C ILE A 137 -7.34 6.73 7.27
N THR A 138 -7.77 5.48 7.34
CA THR A 138 -7.26 4.51 8.31
C THR A 138 -6.69 3.30 7.59
N TRP A 139 -5.43 2.99 7.85
CA TRP A 139 -4.74 1.83 7.34
C TRP A 139 -4.65 0.74 8.40
N ILE A 140 -5.36 -0.36 8.17
CA ILE A 140 -5.34 -1.54 9.03
C ILE A 140 -4.41 -2.58 8.40
N VAL A 141 -3.41 -3.04 9.14
CA VAL A 141 -2.42 -4.00 8.64
C VAL A 141 -2.48 -5.27 9.49
N ALA A 142 -2.52 -6.44 8.86
CA ALA A 142 -2.33 -7.70 9.57
C ALA A 142 -0.95 -7.66 10.27
N ASN A 143 -0.91 -7.95 11.56
CA ASN A 143 0.31 -7.85 12.34
C ASN A 143 1.30 -9.00 12.02
N SER A 144 0.81 -10.11 11.42
CA SER A 144 1.64 -11.19 10.89
C SER A 144 2.33 -10.80 9.58
N GLY A 145 3.42 -11.50 9.27
CA GLY A 145 4.28 -11.19 8.13
C GLY A 145 5.28 -10.07 8.39
N TYR A 146 4.85 -8.96 8.99
CA TYR A 146 5.71 -7.78 9.09
C TYR A 146 6.54 -7.77 10.37
N ASP A 147 7.85 -7.51 10.24
CA ASP A 147 8.74 -7.38 11.40
C ASP A 147 8.69 -5.96 12.01
N SER A 148 9.52 -5.72 13.03
CA SER A 148 9.53 -4.41 13.72
C SER A 148 10.07 -3.28 12.84
N GLU A 149 10.96 -3.56 11.90
CA GLU A 149 11.50 -2.56 10.98
C GLU A 149 10.46 -2.19 9.92
N ASP A 150 9.75 -3.19 9.39
CA ASP A 150 8.62 -3.00 8.49
C ASP A 150 7.56 -2.10 9.16
N LYS A 151 7.11 -2.48 10.36
CA LYS A 151 6.08 -1.73 11.10
C LYS A 151 6.50 -0.29 11.34
N LYS A 152 7.77 -0.06 11.70
CA LYS A 152 8.30 1.29 11.87
C LYS A 152 8.20 2.10 10.57
N LYS A 153 8.58 1.54 9.43
CA LYS A 153 8.46 2.22 8.12
C LYS A 153 7.02 2.56 7.78
N LEU A 154 6.08 1.65 8.06
CA LEU A 154 4.64 1.87 7.81
C LEU A 154 4.07 2.96 8.74
N ILE A 155 4.48 2.98 10.02
CA ILE A 155 4.11 4.03 10.98
C ILE A 155 4.68 5.39 10.57
N ASP A 156 5.95 5.44 10.18
CA ASP A 156 6.60 6.67 9.72
C ASP A 156 5.91 7.21 8.46
N TYR A 157 5.56 6.31 7.51
CA TYR A 157 4.78 6.67 6.32
C TYR A 157 3.41 7.24 6.66
N ALA A 158 2.64 6.53 7.50
CA ALA A 158 1.30 6.94 7.89
C ALA A 158 1.31 8.30 8.60
N SER A 159 2.26 8.48 9.53
CA SER A 159 2.46 9.74 10.25
C SER A 159 2.84 10.90 9.32
N ALA A 160 3.75 10.67 8.37
CA ALA A 160 4.15 11.68 7.38
C ALA A 160 3.02 12.07 6.42
N ASN A 161 1.99 11.23 6.31
CA ASN A 161 0.89 11.39 5.37
C ASN A 161 -0.47 11.71 6.02
N ASP A 162 -0.50 11.94 7.34
CA ASP A 162 -1.71 12.20 8.12
C ASP A 162 -2.77 11.08 8.02
N ILE A 163 -2.29 9.83 8.18
CA ILE A 163 -3.08 8.61 8.10
C ILE A 163 -3.02 7.92 9.46
N LYS A 164 -4.16 7.37 9.91
CA LYS A 164 -4.21 6.51 11.09
C LYS A 164 -3.73 5.13 10.69
N ILE A 165 -2.90 4.50 11.51
CA ILE A 165 -2.43 3.14 11.26
C ILE A 165 -2.62 2.28 12.49
N MET A 166 -3.06 1.03 12.29
CA MET A 166 -3.16 0.03 13.34
C MET A 166 -2.75 -1.35 12.83
N PHE A 167 -2.23 -2.17 13.74
CA PHE A 167 -1.84 -3.55 13.46
C PHE A 167 -2.74 -4.52 14.21
N ILE A 168 -3.42 -5.41 13.48
CA ILE A 168 -4.37 -6.36 14.08
C ILE A 168 -3.80 -7.78 14.12
N ASP A 169 -4.06 -8.48 15.21
CA ASP A 169 -3.69 -9.85 15.50
C ASP A 169 -4.85 -10.83 15.34
N ASP A 170 -6.09 -10.34 15.35
CA ASP A 170 -7.30 -11.15 15.25
C ASP A 170 -8.48 -10.39 14.58
N LYS A 171 -9.55 -11.13 14.29
CA LYS A 171 -10.78 -10.58 13.71
C LYS A 171 -11.58 -9.74 14.71
N GLU A 172 -11.44 -9.97 16.01
CA GLU A 172 -12.13 -9.22 17.06
C GLU A 172 -11.64 -7.77 17.10
N GLN A 173 -10.34 -7.51 16.92
CA GLN A 173 -9.79 -6.16 16.79
C GLN A 173 -10.31 -5.46 15.53
N LEU A 174 -10.43 -6.16 14.40
CA LEU A 174 -11.06 -5.60 13.20
C LEU A 174 -12.53 -5.25 13.45
N ALA A 175 -13.28 -6.14 14.11
CA ALA A 175 -14.68 -5.89 14.47
C ALA A 175 -14.82 -4.72 15.45
N ASP A 176 -13.93 -4.60 16.44
CA ASP A 176 -13.92 -3.50 17.40
C ASP A 176 -13.59 -2.16 16.72
N TYR A 177 -12.70 -2.12 15.73
CA TYR A 177 -12.48 -0.91 14.94
C TYR A 177 -13.71 -0.54 14.10
N ILE A 178 -14.27 -1.49 13.36
CA ILE A 178 -15.43 -1.25 12.49
C ILE A 178 -16.61 -0.76 13.33
N ASN A 179 -16.96 -1.48 14.39
CA ASN A 179 -18.16 -1.23 15.17
C ASN A 179 -18.03 -0.09 16.19
N LYS A 180 -16.83 0.14 16.72
CA LYS A 180 -16.63 1.02 17.90
C LYS A 180 -15.51 2.05 17.72
N GLY A 181 -14.82 2.04 16.58
CA GLY A 181 -13.72 2.96 16.32
C GLY A 181 -12.53 2.77 17.25
N LYS A 182 -12.27 1.53 17.70
CA LYS A 182 -11.18 1.21 18.63
C LYS A 182 -9.90 0.76 17.91
N ASP A 183 -8.76 1.23 18.39
CA ASP A 183 -7.45 0.74 17.99
C ASP A 183 -7.17 -0.67 18.53
N GLU A 184 -6.00 -1.22 18.19
CA GLU A 184 -5.57 -2.56 18.60
C GLU A 184 -5.42 -2.72 20.12
N ASN A 185 -5.30 -1.62 20.85
CA ASN A 185 -5.19 -1.57 22.32
C ASN A 185 -6.56 -1.36 22.99
N GLY A 186 -7.64 -1.29 22.22
CA GLY A 186 -9.00 -1.07 22.70
C GLY A 186 -9.32 0.39 23.04
N THR A 187 -8.46 1.33 22.68
CA THR A 187 -8.67 2.78 22.83
C THR A 187 -9.56 3.28 21.71
N THR A 188 -10.63 4.00 22.05
CA THR A 188 -11.47 4.66 21.04
C THR A 188 -10.68 5.80 20.38
N ILE A 189 -10.41 5.64 19.09
CA ILE A 189 -9.73 6.62 18.24
C ILE A 189 -10.69 7.27 17.23
N GLU A 190 -11.82 6.61 16.94
CA GLU A 190 -12.89 7.14 16.08
C GLU A 190 -14.25 7.16 16.79
N ASN A 191 -14.99 8.25 16.64
CA ASN A 191 -16.38 8.31 17.07
C ASN A 191 -17.28 7.75 15.96
N ARG A 192 -17.63 6.45 16.01
CA ARG A 192 -18.34 5.77 14.92
C ARG A 192 -19.76 6.30 14.64
N ASP A 193 -20.41 6.91 15.64
CA ASP A 193 -21.72 7.55 15.47
C ASP A 193 -21.65 8.82 14.61
N GLU A 194 -20.51 9.53 14.66
CA GLU A 194 -20.28 10.79 13.92
C GLU A 194 -19.45 10.56 12.65
N ASN A 195 -18.47 9.67 12.69
CA ASN A 195 -17.57 9.32 11.61
C ASN A 195 -17.84 7.89 11.10
N LYS A 196 -18.89 7.80 10.28
CA LYS A 196 -19.28 6.55 9.63
C LYS A 196 -18.29 6.15 8.55
N ILE A 197 -18.18 4.85 8.30
CA ILE A 197 -17.32 4.29 7.25
C ILE A 197 -17.91 4.64 5.89
N SER A 198 -17.09 5.25 5.02
CA SER A 198 -17.45 5.58 3.65
C SER A 198 -16.87 4.58 2.65
N THR A 199 -15.65 4.11 2.88
CA THR A 199 -15.01 3.16 1.97
C THR A 199 -14.22 2.11 2.75
N VAL A 200 -14.21 0.89 2.22
CA VAL A 200 -13.33 -0.20 2.67
C VAL A 200 -12.65 -0.80 1.45
N THR A 201 -11.32 -0.84 1.42
CA THR A 201 -10.57 -1.55 0.38
C THR A 201 -9.67 -2.59 1.02
N VAL A 202 -9.73 -3.84 0.56
CA VAL A 202 -9.02 -4.97 1.18
C VAL A 202 -8.08 -5.64 0.18
N PHE A 203 -6.78 -5.61 0.48
CA PHE A 203 -5.73 -6.31 -0.26
C PHE A 203 -5.27 -7.51 0.56
N SER A 204 -5.68 -8.71 0.16
CA SER A 204 -5.35 -9.92 0.91
C SER A 204 -5.49 -11.20 0.07
N HIS A 205 -5.18 -12.33 0.69
CA HIS A 205 -5.54 -13.62 0.12
C HIS A 205 -7.02 -13.92 0.35
N GLY A 206 -7.62 -14.64 -0.60
CA GLY A 206 -8.89 -15.30 -0.39
C GLY A 206 -8.82 -16.72 -0.94
N SER A 207 -9.31 -17.69 -0.19
CA SER A 207 -9.30 -19.08 -0.66
C SER A 207 -10.36 -19.90 0.05
N TYR A 208 -10.93 -20.87 -0.68
CA TYR A 208 -11.74 -21.92 -0.09
C TYR A 208 -11.06 -23.29 -0.22
N LEU A 209 -10.25 -23.51 -1.26
CA LEU A 209 -9.55 -24.77 -1.48
C LEU A 209 -8.55 -25.09 -0.37
N GLU A 210 -7.86 -24.07 0.12
CA GLU A 210 -6.89 -24.20 1.21
C GLU A 210 -7.55 -24.49 2.56
N TYR A 211 -8.84 -24.17 2.70
CA TYR A 211 -9.62 -24.31 3.94
C TYR A 211 -10.73 -25.35 3.81
N GLY A 212 -10.48 -26.40 3.02
CA GLY A 212 -11.38 -27.55 2.90
C GLY A 212 -12.78 -27.15 2.44
N SER A 213 -12.86 -26.33 1.39
CA SER A 213 -14.08 -25.81 0.77
C SER A 213 -14.85 -24.73 1.55
N GLN A 214 -14.37 -24.27 2.71
CA GLN A 214 -14.93 -23.11 3.39
C GLN A 214 -14.17 -21.87 2.92
N PHE A 215 -14.85 -20.89 2.34
CA PHE A 215 -14.17 -19.64 1.98
C PHE A 215 -13.67 -18.91 3.23
N LYS A 216 -12.45 -18.39 3.16
CA LYS A 216 -11.90 -17.43 4.11
C LYS A 216 -11.26 -16.25 3.40
N LEU A 217 -11.58 -15.04 3.86
CA LEU A 217 -10.76 -13.85 3.67
C LEU A 217 -9.57 -13.97 4.61
N ALA A 218 -8.39 -14.17 4.03
CA ALA A 218 -7.23 -14.65 4.75
C ALA A 218 -6.23 -13.52 4.98
N LEU A 219 -6.45 -12.74 6.04
CA LEU A 219 -5.53 -11.66 6.44
C LEU A 219 -4.26 -12.20 7.11
N GLY A 220 -4.30 -13.39 7.72
CA GLY A 220 -3.12 -14.08 8.29
C GLY A 220 -2.84 -15.40 7.58
N TYR A 221 -3.00 -15.43 6.25
CA TYR A 221 -3.01 -16.65 5.44
C TYR A 221 -1.84 -17.59 5.76
N LYS A 222 -2.11 -18.85 6.09
CA LYS A 222 -1.09 -19.88 6.43
C LYS A 222 -0.15 -19.54 7.60
N ASP A 223 -0.41 -18.47 8.34
CA ASP A 223 0.22 -18.24 9.62
C ASP A 223 -0.41 -19.18 10.66
N GLU A 224 0.33 -20.21 11.07
CA GLU A 224 -0.10 -21.14 12.13
C GLU A 224 -0.18 -20.44 13.50
N GLU A 225 0.51 -19.30 13.68
CA GLU A 225 0.49 -18.51 14.90
C GLU A 225 -0.69 -17.54 14.96
N LYS A 226 -1.27 -17.15 13.82
CA LYS A 226 -2.43 -16.22 13.73
C LYS A 226 -3.56 -16.73 12.83
N PRO A 227 -4.13 -17.92 13.12
CA PRO A 227 -5.28 -18.42 12.37
C PRO A 227 -6.51 -17.51 12.49
N ASP A 228 -6.58 -16.71 13.55
CA ASP A 228 -7.72 -15.86 13.93
C ASP A 228 -7.90 -14.64 13.01
N LEU A 229 -6.92 -14.36 12.13
CA LEU A 229 -7.02 -13.37 11.05
C LEU A 229 -7.64 -13.92 9.75
N ASN A 230 -8.08 -15.19 9.74
CA ASN A 230 -8.72 -15.80 8.58
C ASN A 230 -10.23 -15.89 8.78
N ILE A 231 -10.96 -14.94 8.19
CA ILE A 231 -12.37 -14.64 8.44
C ILE A 231 -13.24 -15.44 7.46
N SER A 232 -14.09 -16.32 7.98
CA SER A 232 -15.13 -17.00 7.22
C SER A 232 -16.45 -16.21 7.19
N THR A 233 -17.44 -16.72 6.44
CA THR A 233 -18.81 -16.18 6.45
C THR A 233 -19.48 -16.28 7.82
N GLU A 234 -19.21 -17.36 8.58
CA GLU A 234 -19.71 -17.53 9.95
C GLU A 234 -19.06 -16.53 10.90
N ASP A 235 -17.77 -16.25 10.72
CA ASP A 235 -17.07 -15.27 11.53
C ASP A 235 -17.67 -13.87 11.38
N LEU A 236 -18.17 -13.48 10.19
CA LEU A 236 -18.86 -12.21 9.99
C LEU A 236 -20.10 -12.07 10.89
N TYR A 237 -20.83 -13.17 11.11
CA TYR A 237 -21.97 -13.19 12.03
C TYR A 237 -21.52 -13.00 13.48
N ASP A 238 -20.46 -13.71 13.89
CA ASP A 238 -19.92 -13.63 15.24
C ASP A 238 -19.27 -12.26 15.54
N MET A 239 -18.70 -11.61 14.54
CA MET A 239 -18.19 -10.23 14.62
C MET A 239 -19.30 -9.21 14.89
N ASN A 240 -20.57 -9.58 14.64
CA ASN A 240 -21.76 -8.76 14.87
C ASN A 240 -21.55 -7.33 14.34
N ILE A 241 -21.27 -7.24 13.04
CA ILE A 241 -21.02 -5.97 12.35
C ILE A 241 -22.26 -5.08 12.47
N ASP A 242 -22.08 -3.87 13.01
CA ASP A 242 -23.15 -2.89 13.13
C ASP A 242 -23.24 -2.09 11.83
N LYS A 243 -24.26 -2.40 11.01
CA LYS A 243 -24.63 -1.66 9.81
C LYS A 243 -24.66 -0.14 10.00
N ASN A 244 -25.00 0.36 11.20
CA ASN A 244 -25.04 1.81 11.46
C ASN A 244 -23.65 2.46 11.47
N SER A 245 -22.59 1.66 11.59
CA SER A 245 -21.19 2.09 11.47
C SER A 245 -20.84 2.52 10.05
N PHE A 246 -21.62 2.10 9.06
CA PHE A 246 -21.43 2.43 7.65
C PHE A 246 -22.35 3.56 7.22
N SER A 247 -21.85 4.40 6.33
CA SER A 247 -22.67 5.38 5.61
C SER A 247 -23.60 4.67 4.64
N SER A 248 -24.72 5.32 4.25
CA SER A 248 -25.68 4.72 3.32
C SER A 248 -25.11 4.51 1.91
N GLU A 249 -24.08 5.28 1.55
CA GLU A 249 -23.39 5.20 0.25
C GLU A 249 -22.05 4.45 0.37
N SER A 250 -21.85 3.69 1.45
CA SER A 250 -20.57 3.03 1.70
C SER A 250 -20.25 2.05 0.58
N THR A 251 -18.99 2.03 0.15
CA THR A 251 -18.48 1.05 -0.81
C THR A 251 -17.42 0.15 -0.19
N THR A 252 -17.42 -1.12 -0.57
CA THR A 252 -16.37 -2.08 -0.20
C THR A 252 -15.75 -2.68 -1.46
N TRP A 253 -14.43 -2.79 -1.51
CA TRP A 253 -13.73 -3.45 -2.60
C TRP A 253 -12.76 -4.51 -2.08
N PHE A 254 -13.02 -5.76 -2.46
CA PHE A 254 -12.15 -6.88 -2.14
C PHE A 254 -11.21 -7.20 -3.31
N GLU A 255 -9.96 -6.80 -3.19
CA GLU A 255 -8.84 -7.24 -4.04
C GLU A 255 -8.27 -8.55 -3.51
N SER A 256 -9.15 -9.54 -3.39
CA SER A 256 -8.85 -10.85 -2.82
C SER A 256 -9.51 -11.93 -3.68
N CYS A 257 -8.77 -13.01 -3.95
CA CYS A 257 -9.27 -14.12 -4.77
C CYS A 257 -10.59 -14.69 -4.20
N ASN A 258 -11.53 -15.05 -5.07
CA ASN A 258 -12.74 -15.83 -4.75
C ASN A 258 -13.67 -15.27 -3.65
N THR A 259 -13.55 -14.01 -3.21
CA THR A 259 -14.47 -13.42 -2.22
C THR A 259 -15.92 -13.42 -2.70
N GLY A 260 -16.14 -13.37 -4.02
CA GLY A 260 -17.45 -13.49 -4.65
C GLY A 260 -17.91 -14.92 -4.97
N THR A 261 -17.12 -15.94 -4.63
CA THR A 261 -17.42 -17.33 -4.99
C THR A 261 -18.37 -17.97 -3.99
N ILE A 262 -19.44 -18.60 -4.50
CA ILE A 262 -20.31 -19.48 -3.70
C ILE A 262 -19.67 -20.88 -3.70
N THR A 263 -19.53 -21.46 -2.51
CA THR A 263 -18.93 -22.78 -2.31
C THR A 263 -19.95 -23.76 -1.72
N GLU A 264 -19.62 -25.05 -1.69
CA GLU A 264 -20.48 -26.05 -1.04
C GLU A 264 -20.67 -25.83 0.48
N LYS A 265 -19.79 -25.04 1.10
CA LYS A 265 -19.87 -24.64 2.52
C LYS A 265 -20.30 -23.19 2.72
N SER A 266 -20.74 -22.52 1.65
CA SER A 266 -21.37 -21.21 1.78
C SER A 266 -22.65 -21.33 2.61
N VAL A 267 -22.72 -20.57 3.70
CA VAL A 267 -23.94 -20.42 4.50
C VAL A 267 -25.01 -19.79 3.62
N ASP A 268 -26.22 -20.35 3.65
CA ASP A 268 -27.39 -19.88 2.89
C ASP A 268 -27.21 -19.76 1.36
N GLY A 269 -26.15 -20.37 0.82
CA GLY A 269 -25.82 -20.28 -0.61
C GLY A 269 -25.21 -18.94 -1.02
N GLU A 270 -24.71 -18.16 -0.07
CA GLU A 270 -24.16 -16.82 -0.29
C GLU A 270 -22.63 -16.84 -0.36
N SER A 271 -22.05 -15.93 -1.16
CA SER A 271 -20.60 -15.69 -1.13
C SER A 271 -20.23 -14.84 0.09
N PHE A 272 -18.94 -14.78 0.41
CA PHE A 272 -18.45 -13.88 1.47
C PHE A 272 -18.79 -12.43 1.16
N ALA A 273 -18.66 -12.01 -0.10
CA ALA A 273 -18.99 -10.66 -0.53
C ALA A 273 -20.48 -10.33 -0.41
N GLN A 274 -21.37 -11.28 -0.72
CA GLN A 274 -22.81 -11.08 -0.51
C GLN A 274 -23.10 -10.90 0.98
N LYS A 275 -22.57 -11.82 1.81
CA LYS A 275 -22.79 -11.76 3.26
C LYS A 275 -22.26 -10.45 3.86
N TRP A 276 -21.10 -9.98 3.41
CA TRP A 276 -20.57 -8.68 3.80
C TRP A 276 -21.49 -7.53 3.40
N ALA A 277 -22.01 -7.52 2.16
CA ALA A 277 -22.94 -6.50 1.69
C ALA A 277 -24.22 -6.47 2.54
N ASP A 278 -24.75 -7.62 2.91
CA ASP A 278 -25.97 -7.72 3.73
C ASP A 278 -25.73 -7.22 5.17
N GLU A 279 -24.61 -7.57 5.80
CA GLU A 279 -24.29 -7.13 7.17
C GLU A 279 -23.92 -5.64 7.25
N THR A 280 -23.29 -5.09 6.21
CA THR A 280 -22.82 -3.70 6.18
C THR A 280 -23.77 -2.72 5.50
N GLY A 281 -24.67 -3.20 4.65
CA GLY A 281 -25.45 -2.36 3.72
C GLY A 281 -24.61 -1.69 2.64
N SER A 282 -23.33 -2.04 2.48
CA SER A 282 -22.43 -1.40 1.52
C SER A 282 -22.56 -2.01 0.13
N LYS A 283 -22.38 -1.17 -0.91
CA LYS A 283 -22.12 -1.66 -2.26
C LYS A 283 -20.76 -2.34 -2.27
N THR A 284 -20.73 -3.65 -2.52
CA THR A 284 -19.51 -4.46 -2.41
C THR A 284 -19.06 -4.98 -3.77
N ILE A 285 -17.79 -4.79 -4.10
CA ILE A 285 -17.17 -5.27 -5.34
C ILE A 285 -16.20 -6.41 -5.01
N ALA A 286 -16.38 -7.56 -5.65
CA ALA A 286 -15.56 -8.74 -5.38
C ALA A 286 -15.42 -9.65 -6.61
N LEU A 287 -14.33 -10.43 -6.62
CA LEU A 287 -14.04 -11.39 -7.68
C LEU A 287 -14.68 -12.74 -7.36
N ALA A 288 -15.57 -13.21 -8.23
CA ALA A 288 -16.14 -14.54 -8.19
C ALA A 288 -15.37 -15.50 -9.11
N ASP A 289 -15.22 -16.74 -8.67
CA ASP A 289 -14.57 -17.87 -9.36
C ASP A 289 -13.15 -17.58 -9.87
N GLY A 290 -12.45 -16.61 -9.27
CA GLY A 290 -11.23 -16.06 -9.83
C GLY A 290 -10.08 -15.90 -8.85
N ARG A 291 -8.89 -15.71 -9.41
CA ARG A 291 -7.71 -15.26 -8.68
C ARG A 291 -7.38 -13.82 -9.05
N THR A 292 -7.02 -13.01 -8.07
CA THR A 292 -6.36 -11.73 -8.26
C THR A 292 -4.87 -11.97 -8.46
N ASP A 293 -4.30 -11.39 -9.51
CA ASP A 293 -2.89 -11.46 -9.85
C ASP A 293 -2.20 -10.13 -9.51
N TYR A 294 -1.14 -10.25 -8.73
CA TYR A 294 -0.33 -9.14 -8.24
C TYR A 294 1.02 -9.03 -8.98
N LYS A 295 1.29 -9.89 -9.96
CA LYS A 295 2.58 -9.91 -10.68
C LYS A 295 2.89 -8.61 -11.42
N ASP A 296 1.86 -7.92 -11.91
CA ASP A 296 1.97 -6.75 -12.79
C ASP A 296 1.68 -5.40 -12.11
N ILE A 297 1.60 -5.36 -10.78
CA ILE A 297 1.30 -4.11 -10.04
C ILE A 297 2.34 -3.01 -10.31
N ASN A 298 3.56 -3.36 -10.72
CA ASN A 298 4.62 -2.42 -11.09
C ASN A 298 5.05 -2.53 -12.57
N THR A 299 4.21 -3.09 -13.42
CA THR A 299 4.45 -3.08 -14.86
C THR A 299 4.11 -1.70 -15.41
N HIS A 300 5.06 -1.07 -16.12
CA HIS A 300 4.89 0.27 -16.68
C HIS A 300 4.64 0.17 -18.18
N GLU A 301 3.71 0.96 -18.71
CA GLU A 301 3.40 0.96 -20.16
C GLU A 301 4.60 1.40 -21.01
N ASN A 302 5.34 2.39 -20.52
CA ASN A 302 6.56 2.86 -21.17
C ASN A 302 7.73 1.92 -20.88
N LYS A 303 8.33 1.40 -21.95
CA LYS A 303 9.47 0.47 -21.88
C LYS A 303 10.71 1.07 -21.22
N ILE A 304 10.95 2.36 -21.40
CA ILE A 304 12.11 3.04 -20.80
C ILE A 304 11.90 3.12 -19.30
N ASP A 305 10.73 3.61 -18.86
CA ASP A 305 10.36 3.74 -17.45
C ASP A 305 10.37 2.36 -16.76
N HIS A 306 9.82 1.33 -17.42
CA HIS A 306 9.86 -0.03 -16.91
C HIS A 306 11.29 -0.57 -16.75
N THR A 307 12.21 -0.19 -17.64
CA THR A 307 13.61 -0.62 -17.57
C THR A 307 14.33 0.09 -16.43
N ILE A 308 14.09 1.39 -16.25
CA ILE A 308 14.63 2.19 -15.15
C ILE A 308 14.11 1.61 -13.82
N TRP A 309 12.80 1.43 -13.70
CA TRP A 309 12.17 0.85 -12.52
C TRP A 309 12.75 -0.52 -12.18
N LYS A 310 13.00 -1.41 -13.16
CA LYS A 310 13.64 -2.72 -12.90
C LYS A 310 15.05 -2.59 -12.31
N VAL A 311 15.82 -1.60 -12.74
CA VAL A 311 17.16 -1.34 -12.21
C VAL A 311 17.06 -0.80 -10.79
N GLU A 312 16.18 0.18 -10.56
CA GLU A 312 15.93 0.76 -9.24
C GLU A 312 15.40 -0.29 -8.25
N ASP A 313 14.40 -1.09 -8.64
CA ASP A 313 13.86 -2.22 -7.87
C ASP A 313 14.96 -3.23 -7.54
N SER A 314 15.83 -3.56 -8.49
CA SER A 314 16.96 -4.46 -8.25
C SER A 314 17.95 -3.88 -7.24
N VAL A 315 18.26 -2.58 -7.30
CA VAL A 315 19.13 -1.91 -6.33
C VAL A 315 18.48 -1.91 -4.94
N ARG A 316 17.23 -1.44 -4.84
CA ARG A 316 16.46 -1.41 -3.59
C ARG A 316 16.44 -2.79 -2.94
N ARG A 317 16.07 -3.82 -3.68
CA ARG A 317 15.94 -5.18 -3.15
C ARG A 317 17.26 -5.85 -2.82
N ASN A 318 18.23 -5.81 -3.74
CA ASN A 318 19.44 -6.63 -3.62
C ASN A 318 20.58 -5.90 -2.90
N ILE A 319 20.57 -4.58 -2.87
CA ILE A 319 21.63 -3.76 -2.26
C ILE A 319 21.13 -3.14 -0.95
N LEU A 320 19.94 -2.54 -0.96
CA LEU A 320 19.39 -1.85 0.22
C LEU A 320 18.55 -2.76 1.11
N GLY A 321 18.22 -3.98 0.64
CA GLY A 321 17.39 -4.93 1.39
C GLY A 321 15.93 -4.47 1.53
N GLU A 322 15.46 -3.55 0.69
CA GLU A 322 14.09 -3.05 0.71
C GLU A 322 13.16 -4.02 -0.03
N GLU A 323 12.17 -4.59 0.67
CA GLU A 323 11.28 -5.60 0.10
C GLU A 323 10.00 -5.01 -0.54
N TYR A 324 9.73 -3.73 -0.33
CA TYR A 324 8.64 -2.94 -0.92
C TYR A 324 8.97 -1.44 -0.93
N THR A 325 8.31 -0.68 -1.79
CA THR A 325 8.40 0.81 -1.80
C THR A 325 7.23 1.46 -1.07
N LEU A 326 7.49 2.65 -0.52
CA LEU A 326 6.47 3.54 0.04
C LEU A 326 5.87 4.53 -0.97
N ASP A 327 6.29 4.45 -2.24
CA ASP A 327 5.68 5.21 -3.34
C ASP A 327 4.35 4.59 -3.81
N GLY A 328 4.09 3.33 -3.39
CA GLY A 328 2.99 2.52 -3.89
C GLY A 328 3.31 1.87 -5.22
N CYS A 329 2.30 1.19 -5.79
CA CYS A 329 2.42 0.55 -7.09
C CYS A 329 1.77 1.36 -8.22
N GLU A 330 2.11 1.02 -9.46
CA GLU A 330 1.55 1.66 -10.66
C GLU A 330 0.10 1.22 -10.91
N ASN A 331 -0.15 -0.10 -10.85
CA ASN A 331 -1.42 -0.72 -11.18
C ASN A 331 -2.03 -1.44 -9.98
N TYR A 332 -3.36 -1.46 -9.92
CA TYR A 332 -4.06 -2.39 -9.03
C TYR A 332 -3.93 -3.83 -9.54
N PRO A 333 -4.11 -4.82 -8.65
CA PRO A 333 -4.22 -6.21 -9.04
C PRO A 333 -5.28 -6.42 -10.12
N VAL A 334 -5.08 -7.46 -10.92
CA VAL A 334 -6.01 -7.77 -12.01
C VAL A 334 -6.51 -9.20 -11.87
N LYS A 335 -7.63 -9.51 -12.50
CA LYS A 335 -8.07 -10.91 -12.59
C LYS A 335 -7.03 -11.74 -13.36
N SER A 336 -6.51 -12.79 -12.74
CA SER A 336 -5.56 -13.71 -13.38
C SER A 336 -6.22 -14.44 -14.54
N VAL A 337 -5.56 -14.39 -15.71
CA VAL A 337 -5.99 -15.11 -16.92
C VAL A 337 -5.32 -16.49 -16.99
N GLU A 338 -4.14 -16.66 -16.39
CA GLU A 338 -3.35 -17.89 -16.44
C GLU A 338 -3.71 -18.87 -15.33
N ASP A 339 -3.89 -18.36 -14.11
CA ASP A 339 -4.10 -19.16 -12.90
C ASP A 339 -5.57 -19.12 -12.42
N GLY A 340 -6.45 -18.41 -13.13
CA GLY A 340 -7.87 -18.21 -12.82
C GLY A 340 -8.83 -19.09 -13.62
N SER A 341 -10.08 -19.20 -13.17
CA SER A 341 -11.15 -19.84 -13.94
C SER A 341 -11.51 -18.99 -15.17
N GLU A 342 -11.87 -19.64 -16.27
CA GLU A 342 -12.49 -18.97 -17.42
C GLU A 342 -13.83 -18.28 -17.05
N ASN A 343 -14.47 -18.77 -15.97
CA ASN A 343 -15.71 -18.22 -15.45
C ASN A 343 -15.51 -17.07 -14.47
N ALA A 344 -14.26 -16.66 -14.21
CA ALA A 344 -13.94 -15.63 -13.25
C ALA A 344 -14.52 -14.27 -13.67
N LYS A 345 -15.27 -13.62 -12.77
CA LYS A 345 -15.92 -12.33 -13.03
C LYS A 345 -15.90 -11.43 -11.80
N TRP A 346 -15.63 -10.15 -12.04
CA TRP A 346 -15.92 -9.13 -11.05
C TRP A 346 -17.42 -8.96 -10.95
N LYS A 347 -17.93 -8.81 -9.72
CA LYS A 347 -19.35 -8.61 -9.47
C LYS A 347 -19.57 -7.53 -8.42
N VAL A 348 -20.71 -6.85 -8.54
CA VAL A 348 -21.25 -5.95 -7.54
C VAL A 348 -22.30 -6.71 -6.73
N TYR A 349 -22.24 -6.56 -5.42
CA TYR A 349 -23.15 -7.14 -4.43
C TYR A 349 -23.78 -5.98 -3.65
N GLU A 350 -25.09 -6.04 -3.47
CA GLU A 350 -25.86 -5.09 -2.68
C GLU A 350 -26.83 -5.88 -1.79
N GLU A 351 -27.27 -5.25 -0.71
CA GLU A 351 -28.19 -5.86 0.25
C GLU A 351 -29.45 -6.38 -0.45
N ASP A 352 -29.82 -7.63 -0.12
CA ASP A 352 -31.04 -8.30 -0.60
C ASP A 352 -31.17 -8.35 -2.14
N SER A 353 -30.06 -8.19 -2.87
CA SER A 353 -30.02 -8.07 -4.32
C SER A 353 -29.20 -9.18 -4.98
N GLN A 354 -29.56 -9.54 -6.21
CA GLN A 354 -28.76 -10.50 -6.96
C GLN A 354 -27.49 -9.83 -7.48
N PRO A 355 -26.32 -10.49 -7.41
CA PRO A 355 -25.07 -9.86 -7.81
C PRO A 355 -25.00 -9.65 -9.32
N GLU A 356 -24.45 -8.50 -9.71
CA GLU A 356 -24.33 -8.09 -11.11
C GLU A 356 -22.89 -8.20 -11.61
N ASP A 357 -22.70 -8.81 -12.79
CA ASP A 357 -21.40 -8.92 -13.43
C ASP A 357 -20.92 -7.55 -13.92
N ILE A 358 -19.67 -7.19 -13.62
CA ILE A 358 -19.02 -5.98 -14.12
C ILE A 358 -17.69 -6.28 -14.81
N ASP A 359 -17.30 -5.37 -15.71
CA ASP A 359 -15.96 -5.37 -16.28
C ASP A 359 -14.98 -4.69 -15.32
N GLN A 360 -13.73 -5.15 -15.29
CA GLN A 360 -12.70 -4.58 -14.41
C GLN A 360 -12.48 -3.07 -14.67
N SER A 361 -12.62 -2.62 -15.91
CA SER A 361 -12.50 -1.19 -16.28
C SER A 361 -13.56 -0.30 -15.62
N LYS A 362 -14.67 -0.88 -15.16
CA LYS A 362 -15.76 -0.17 -14.47
C LYS A 362 -15.62 -0.12 -12.96
N ILE A 363 -14.64 -0.81 -12.36
CA ILE A 363 -14.50 -0.83 -10.89
C ILE A 363 -14.36 0.58 -10.32
N LYS A 364 -13.55 1.44 -10.96
CA LYS A 364 -13.39 2.83 -10.55
C LYS A 364 -14.71 3.62 -10.59
N GLU A 365 -15.49 3.43 -11.65
CA GLU A 365 -16.82 4.04 -11.78
C GLU A 365 -17.75 3.58 -10.65
N GLU A 366 -17.76 2.30 -10.33
CA GLU A 366 -18.57 1.74 -9.22
C GLU A 366 -18.11 2.22 -7.84
N LEU A 367 -16.82 2.58 -7.70
CA LEU A 367 -16.27 3.21 -6.49
C LEU A 367 -16.51 4.72 -6.43
N GLY A 368 -17.06 5.33 -7.49
CA GLY A 368 -17.34 6.76 -7.56
C GLY A 368 -16.13 7.62 -7.91
N GLU A 369 -15.17 7.09 -8.67
CA GLU A 369 -13.86 7.71 -8.96
C GLU A 369 -13.71 8.29 -10.38
#